data_AF-A0A915LXW1-F1
#
_entry.id   AF-A0A915LXW1-F1
#
_cell.length_a   1.000
_cell.length_b   1.000
_cell.length_c   1.000
_cell.angle_alpha   90.00
_cell.angle_beta   90.00
_cell.angle_gamma   90.00
#
_symmetry.space_group_name_H-M   'P 1'
#
loop_
_entity.id
_entity.type
_entity.pdbx_description
1 polymer ?
#
loop_
_entity_poly.entity_id
_entity_poly.type
_entity_poly.pdbx_seq_one_letter_code
_entity_poly.pdbx_strand_id
1 'polypeptide(L)'
;MLRTLSSPYPNISTYFTRHNASSVASKIKQKDHLPTKSTEKHDDLSKTISKHPPVVKEKYISVKEFALSYMDFLPSQVWTRRDPLFQKLVHADMLERRMRIDIPEFYVGSIMAVTMSDPNLQKRQNRFVGICIRREKEGLHHNFTLRNVIDGLGVEVMFEIYNPTILKIETLLLEKRLDEDLTYLVDALPEYSTFSFNMESTSHPVGKPVPVNPLKV
;
A
#
# COMPACT_ATOMS: atom_id res chain seq x y z
N MET A 1 8.28 -35.91 -18.90
CA MET A 1 7.51 -34.76 -19.45
C MET A 1 7.00 -33.91 -18.29
N LEU A 2 7.70 -32.83 -17.93
CA LEU A 2 7.24 -31.89 -16.91
C LEU A 2 6.28 -30.90 -17.57
N ARG A 3 4.98 -31.00 -17.25
CA ARG A 3 3.97 -30.01 -17.66
C ARG A 3 4.25 -28.72 -16.89
N THR A 4 4.69 -27.68 -17.60
CA THR A 4 4.71 -26.31 -17.10
C THR A 4 3.27 -25.86 -16.84
N LEU A 5 2.84 -25.85 -15.58
CA LEU A 5 1.59 -25.23 -15.18
C LEU A 5 1.71 -23.72 -15.39
N SER A 6 1.25 -23.21 -16.53
CA SER A 6 1.02 -21.78 -16.71
C SER A 6 -0.06 -21.35 -15.73
N SER A 7 0.29 -20.52 -14.77
CA SER A 7 -0.64 -19.92 -13.82
C SER A 7 -1.83 -19.29 -14.57
N PRO A 8 -3.09 -19.66 -14.28
CA PRO A 8 -4.27 -19.12 -14.96
C PRO A 8 -4.61 -17.67 -14.53
N TYR A 9 -3.78 -17.06 -13.67
CA TYR A 9 -4.04 -15.74 -13.12
C TYR A 9 -3.47 -14.64 -14.03
N PRO A 10 -4.26 -13.60 -14.39
CA PRO A 10 -3.72 -12.42 -15.03
C PRO A 10 -2.67 -11.79 -14.10
N ASN A 11 -1.58 -11.29 -14.69
CA ASN A 11 -0.43 -10.78 -13.96
C ASN A 11 -0.84 -9.50 -13.19
N ILE A 12 -1.23 -9.63 -11.92
CA ILE A 12 -1.76 -8.54 -11.07
C ILE A 12 -0.82 -7.31 -11.06
N SER A 13 0.48 -7.55 -11.27
CA SER A 13 1.51 -6.52 -11.49
C SER A 13 1.10 -5.43 -12.50
N THR A 14 0.39 -5.77 -13.58
CA THR A 14 0.03 -4.79 -14.63
C THR A 14 -1.02 -3.77 -14.18
N TYR A 15 -1.83 -4.08 -13.17
CA TYR A 15 -2.86 -3.17 -12.65
C TYR A 15 -2.25 -2.07 -11.77
N PHE A 16 -1.17 -2.39 -11.04
CA PHE A 16 -0.59 -1.48 -10.05
C PHE A 16 0.45 -0.50 -10.61
N THR A 17 1.15 -0.84 -11.70
CA THR A 17 2.14 0.08 -12.33
C THR A 17 1.52 1.40 -12.82
N ARG A 18 0.20 1.43 -13.09
CA ARG A 18 -0.48 2.64 -13.57
C ARG A 18 -0.77 3.69 -12.48
N HIS A 19 -0.93 3.30 -11.22
CA HIS A 19 -1.38 4.21 -10.16
C HIS A 19 -0.24 5.05 -9.56
N ASN A 20 0.98 4.51 -9.47
CA ASN A 20 2.14 5.29 -9.02
C ASN A 20 2.56 6.39 -9.99
N ALA A 21 2.12 6.35 -11.25
CA ALA A 21 2.45 7.37 -12.26
C ALA A 21 1.57 8.64 -12.16
N SER A 22 0.33 8.56 -11.66
CA SER A 22 -0.58 9.72 -11.66
C SER A 22 -0.25 10.74 -10.57
N SER A 23 0.35 10.31 -9.46
CA SER A 23 0.77 11.21 -8.37
C SER A 23 1.99 12.08 -8.73
N VAL A 24 2.83 11.61 -9.66
CA VAL A 24 4.03 12.33 -10.12
C VAL A 24 3.70 13.43 -11.15
N ALA A 25 2.64 13.25 -11.94
CA ALA A 25 2.29 14.14 -13.05
C ALA A 25 1.72 15.51 -12.63
N SER A 26 1.20 15.65 -11.42
CA SER A 26 0.55 16.88 -10.95
C SER A 26 1.53 18.00 -10.51
N LYS A 27 2.84 17.73 -10.48
CA LYS A 27 3.85 18.65 -9.90
C LYS A 27 4.63 19.50 -10.90
N ILE A 28 4.31 19.48 -12.20
CA ILE A 28 5.15 20.10 -13.25
C ILE A 28 4.54 21.36 -13.91
N LYS A 29 3.25 21.70 -13.70
CA LYS A 29 2.66 22.87 -14.38
C LYS A 29 2.70 24.17 -13.56
N GLN A 30 3.78 24.93 -13.69
CA GLN A 30 3.78 26.40 -13.58
C GLN A 30 5.07 26.97 -14.19
N LYS A 31 4.97 27.54 -15.40
CA LYS A 31 5.54 28.86 -15.80
C LYS A 31 5.36 29.15 -17.30
N ASP A 32 4.55 30.17 -17.53
CA ASP A 32 4.74 31.37 -18.37
C ASP A 32 4.56 31.36 -19.91
N HIS A 33 4.02 32.51 -20.35
CA HIS A 33 3.39 32.90 -21.61
C HIS A 33 4.35 33.38 -22.72
N LEU A 34 3.83 33.34 -23.95
CA LEU A 34 4.34 33.75 -25.29
C LEU A 34 4.50 35.30 -25.46
N PRO A 35 5.13 35.88 -26.53
CA PRO A 35 4.48 35.94 -27.87
C PRO A 35 5.36 36.08 -29.17
N THR A 36 4.84 35.47 -30.26
CA THR A 36 4.82 35.81 -31.73
C THR A 36 6.00 36.44 -32.51
N LYS A 37 6.37 35.85 -33.67
CA LYS A 37 5.91 36.24 -35.04
C LYS A 37 6.40 35.29 -36.18
N SER A 38 5.58 35.24 -37.23
CA SER A 38 5.55 34.53 -38.53
C SER A 38 6.82 34.45 -39.39
N THR A 39 7.04 33.35 -40.13
CA THR A 39 6.77 33.16 -41.60
C THR A 39 7.09 31.73 -42.07
N GLU A 40 6.46 31.31 -43.17
CA GLU A 40 6.33 29.94 -43.71
C GLU A 40 7.57 29.33 -44.42
N LYS A 41 7.55 27.97 -44.50
CA LYS A 41 8.13 27.06 -45.53
C LYS A 41 9.68 26.87 -45.51
N HIS A 42 10.28 25.70 -45.70
CA HIS A 42 9.89 24.40 -46.27
C HIS A 42 10.76 23.26 -45.65
N ASP A 43 10.29 22.02 -45.76
CA ASP A 43 10.79 20.77 -45.19
C ASP A 43 12.24 20.38 -45.53
N ASP A 44 12.96 19.83 -44.53
CA ASP A 44 13.77 18.58 -44.62
C ASP A 44 14.63 18.40 -43.34
N LEU A 45 14.06 17.75 -42.32
CA LEU A 45 14.72 17.47 -41.03
C LEU A 45 15.15 15.99 -40.93
N SER A 46 16.28 15.63 -41.54
CA SER A 46 16.95 14.34 -41.31
C SER A 46 18.25 14.52 -40.52
N LYS A 47 18.11 14.75 -39.21
CA LYS A 47 19.11 14.43 -38.16
C LYS A 47 18.58 14.90 -36.81
N THR A 48 18.15 13.96 -35.97
CA THR A 48 18.43 13.91 -34.52
C THR A 48 17.96 12.54 -34.05
N ILE A 49 18.91 11.61 -33.88
CA ILE A 49 18.66 10.34 -33.20
C ILE A 49 18.18 10.70 -31.80
N SER A 50 16.88 10.49 -31.56
CA SER A 50 16.24 10.68 -30.27
C SER A 50 16.99 9.84 -29.24
N LYS A 51 17.74 10.51 -28.35
CA LYS A 51 18.28 9.87 -27.15
C LYS A 51 17.07 9.53 -26.29
N HIS A 52 16.55 8.31 -26.43
CA HIS A 52 15.59 7.78 -25.48
C HIS A 52 16.20 7.89 -24.07
N PRO A 53 15.46 8.42 -23.08
CA PRO A 53 15.96 8.47 -21.72
C PRO A 53 16.35 7.06 -21.29
N PRO A 54 17.41 6.89 -20.46
CA PRO A 54 17.88 5.56 -20.08
C PRO A 54 16.73 4.81 -19.42
N VAL A 55 16.34 3.69 -20.04
CA VAL A 55 15.40 2.73 -19.47
C VAL A 55 16.00 2.29 -18.13
N VAL A 56 15.45 2.81 -17.05
CA VAL A 56 15.78 2.35 -15.69
C VAL A 56 15.49 0.85 -15.70
N LYS A 57 16.52 0.04 -15.49
CA LYS A 57 16.37 -1.42 -15.43
C LYS A 57 15.37 -1.71 -14.31
N GLU A 58 14.14 -2.03 -14.68
CA GLU A 58 13.10 -2.45 -13.76
C GLU A 58 13.61 -3.70 -13.06
N LYS A 59 14.06 -3.55 -11.80
CA LYS A 59 14.39 -4.71 -10.97
C LYS A 59 13.08 -5.44 -10.74
N TYR A 60 12.96 -6.65 -11.25
CA TYR A 60 11.83 -7.52 -10.97
C TYR A 60 11.70 -7.68 -9.46
N ILE A 61 10.61 -7.15 -8.90
CA ILE A 61 10.23 -7.37 -7.51
C ILE A 61 10.07 -8.88 -7.35
N SER A 62 10.67 -9.46 -6.31
CA SER A 62 10.53 -10.89 -6.05
C SER A 62 9.04 -11.23 -5.89
N VAL A 63 8.57 -12.32 -6.49
CA VAL A 63 7.16 -12.77 -6.38
C VAL A 63 6.71 -12.85 -4.91
N LYS A 64 7.64 -13.19 -4.00
CA LYS A 64 7.40 -13.23 -2.55
C LYS A 64 7.15 -11.84 -1.94
N GLU A 65 7.89 -10.82 -2.36
CA GLU A 65 7.74 -9.45 -1.84
C GLU A 65 6.40 -8.86 -2.27
N PHE A 66 6.00 -9.09 -3.52
CA PHE A 66 4.69 -8.69 -4.03
C PHE A 66 3.54 -9.34 -3.24
N ALA A 67 3.64 -10.64 -2.97
CA ALA A 67 2.64 -11.39 -2.19
C ALA A 67 2.47 -10.85 -0.76
N LEU A 68 3.55 -10.39 -0.13
CA LEU A 68 3.51 -9.85 1.24
C LEU A 68 2.95 -8.43 1.31
N SER A 69 3.15 -7.61 0.27
CA SER A 69 2.49 -6.29 0.20
C SER A 69 0.96 -6.46 0.08
N TYR A 70 0.54 -7.33 -0.85
CA TYR A 70 -0.87 -7.54 -1.21
C TYR A 70 -1.43 -8.86 -0.68
N MET A 71 -1.28 -9.10 0.64
CA MET A 71 -1.77 -10.34 1.26
C MET A 71 -3.26 -10.57 1.06
N ASP A 72 -4.03 -9.51 0.93
CA ASP A 72 -5.47 -9.53 0.72
C ASP A 72 -5.90 -10.13 -0.62
N PHE A 73 -5.06 -10.06 -1.65
CA PHE A 73 -5.31 -10.68 -2.96
C PHE A 73 -4.90 -12.15 -3.04
N LEU A 74 -4.23 -12.66 -2.00
CA LEU A 74 -3.84 -14.07 -1.98
C LEU A 74 -5.09 -14.95 -1.87
N PRO A 75 -5.12 -16.09 -2.58
CA PRO A 75 -6.24 -17.02 -2.48
C PRO A 75 -6.25 -17.71 -1.12
N SER A 76 -7.43 -18.20 -0.73
CA SER A 76 -7.60 -18.95 0.51
C SER A 76 -6.58 -20.05 0.70
N GLN A 77 -6.00 -20.14 1.90
CA GLN A 77 -5.24 -21.32 2.27
C GLN A 77 -6.13 -22.58 2.29
N VAL A 78 -7.43 -22.40 2.57
CA VAL A 78 -8.42 -23.48 2.53
C VAL A 78 -8.84 -23.75 1.09
N TRP A 79 -8.32 -24.82 0.49
CA TRP A 79 -8.60 -25.18 -0.91
C TRP A 79 -10.10 -25.26 -1.23
N THR A 80 -10.91 -25.80 -0.31
CA THR A 80 -12.36 -25.95 -0.48
C THR A 80 -13.10 -24.63 -0.68
N ARG A 81 -12.53 -23.49 -0.24
CA ARG A 81 -13.11 -22.15 -0.40
C ARG A 81 -12.70 -21.45 -1.70
N ARG A 82 -11.86 -22.09 -2.54
CA ARG A 82 -11.38 -21.51 -3.79
C ARG A 82 -12.38 -21.72 -4.91
N ASP A 83 -13.14 -20.68 -5.21
CA ASP A 83 -13.95 -20.59 -6.43
C ASP A 83 -13.38 -19.46 -7.33
N PRO A 84 -12.95 -19.76 -8.58
CA PRO A 84 -12.42 -18.76 -9.51
C PRO A 84 -13.41 -17.62 -9.82
N LEU A 85 -14.71 -17.91 -9.91
CA LEU A 85 -15.73 -16.91 -10.21
C LEU A 85 -15.94 -15.98 -9.02
N PHE A 86 -16.07 -16.54 -7.83
CA PHE A 86 -16.14 -15.77 -6.59
C PHE A 86 -14.91 -14.87 -6.43
N GLN A 87 -13.71 -15.43 -6.60
CA GLN A 87 -12.46 -14.68 -6.50
C GLN A 87 -12.42 -13.51 -7.49
N LYS A 88 -12.86 -13.73 -8.73
CA LYS A 88 -12.92 -12.68 -9.76
C LYS A 88 -13.86 -11.53 -9.37
N LEU A 89 -15.03 -11.84 -8.81
CA LEU A 89 -15.99 -10.84 -8.34
C LEU A 89 -15.43 -10.05 -7.15
N VAL A 90 -14.91 -10.76 -6.14
CA VAL A 90 -14.27 -10.15 -4.97
C VAL A 90 -13.12 -9.23 -5.37
N HIS A 91 -12.26 -9.67 -6.28
CA HIS A 91 -11.14 -8.84 -6.76
C HIS A 91 -11.63 -7.60 -7.52
N ALA A 92 -12.74 -7.69 -8.28
CA ALA A 92 -13.30 -6.53 -8.95
C ALA A 92 -13.77 -5.48 -7.94
N ASP A 93 -14.49 -5.89 -6.90
CA ASP A 93 -14.97 -5.00 -5.84
C ASP A 93 -13.80 -4.39 -5.02
N MET A 94 -12.78 -5.20 -4.71
CA MET A 94 -11.57 -4.72 -4.04
C MET A 94 -10.85 -3.64 -4.86
N LEU A 95 -10.72 -3.86 -6.17
CA LEU A 95 -10.11 -2.88 -7.08
C LEU A 95 -10.95 -1.61 -7.14
N GLU A 96 -12.28 -1.71 -7.28
CA GLU A 96 -13.17 -0.56 -7.27
C GLU A 96 -13.01 0.27 -5.99
N ARG A 97 -12.90 -0.39 -4.82
CA ARG A 97 -12.68 0.30 -3.56
C ARG A 97 -11.31 0.99 -3.50
N ARG A 98 -10.24 0.34 -3.98
CA ARG A 98 -8.89 0.93 -4.10
C ARG A 98 -8.82 2.11 -5.07
N MET A 99 -9.75 2.23 -6.01
CA MET A 99 -9.88 3.45 -6.84
C MET A 99 -10.43 4.65 -6.06
N ARG A 100 -11.16 4.40 -4.96
CA ARG A 100 -11.79 5.44 -4.12
C ARG A 100 -10.96 5.84 -2.91
N ILE A 101 -10.21 4.90 -2.33
CA ILE A 101 -9.30 5.15 -1.21
C ILE A 101 -7.90 4.66 -1.56
N ASP A 102 -6.90 5.47 -1.23
CA ASP A 102 -5.51 5.07 -1.34
C ASP A 102 -5.17 4.11 -0.19
N ILE A 103 -4.80 2.88 -0.53
CA ILE A 103 -4.39 1.84 0.42
C ILE A 103 -2.89 1.64 0.24
N PRO A 104 -2.05 2.17 1.14
CA PRO A 104 -0.60 2.11 1.00
C PRO A 104 -0.07 0.69 1.22
N GLU A 105 1.18 0.47 0.83
CA GLU A 105 1.94 -0.72 1.24
C GLU A 105 2.27 -0.62 2.74
N PHE A 106 2.06 -1.72 3.47
CA PHE A 106 2.45 -1.87 4.86
C PHE A 106 2.64 -3.34 5.22
N TYR A 107 3.35 -3.57 6.32
CA TYR A 107 3.65 -4.91 6.84
C TYR A 107 3.40 -4.97 8.34
N VAL A 108 3.44 -6.18 8.88
CA VAL A 108 3.48 -6.38 10.33
C VAL A 108 4.75 -5.73 10.88
N GLY A 109 4.58 -4.85 11.86
CA GLY A 109 5.62 -3.97 12.39
C GLY A 109 5.55 -2.53 11.90
N SER A 110 4.86 -2.25 10.78
CA SER A 110 4.73 -0.87 10.29
C SER A 110 3.85 -0.04 11.24
N ILE A 111 4.18 1.25 11.41
CA ILE A 111 3.38 2.20 12.18
C ILE A 111 2.41 2.88 11.21
N MET A 112 1.14 2.88 11.56
CA MET A 112 0.07 3.35 10.68
C MET A 112 -0.85 4.33 11.40
N ALA A 113 -1.51 5.18 10.61
CA ALA A 113 -2.63 5.99 11.05
C ALA A 113 -3.86 5.67 10.20
N VAL A 114 -4.97 5.36 10.84
CA VAL A 114 -6.26 5.08 10.18
C VAL A 114 -7.25 6.15 10.61
N THR A 115 -7.86 6.81 9.63
CA THR A 115 -8.95 7.76 9.86
C THR A 115 -10.26 7.12 9.41
N MET A 116 -11.20 7.00 10.35
CA MET A 116 -12.52 6.41 10.16
C MET A 116 -13.60 7.44 10.45
N SER A 117 -14.72 7.36 9.74
CA SER A 117 -15.93 8.13 10.06
C SER A 117 -16.59 7.58 11.32
N ASP A 118 -16.87 8.41 12.32
CA ASP A 118 -17.60 7.99 13.53
C ASP A 118 -18.75 8.96 13.80
N PRO A 119 -20.02 8.53 13.70
CA PRO A 119 -21.16 9.43 13.87
C PRO A 119 -21.25 10.04 15.28
N ASN A 120 -20.60 9.45 16.28
CA ASN A 120 -20.68 9.89 17.67
C ASN A 120 -19.69 11.01 18.01
N LEU A 121 -18.67 11.23 17.18
CA LEU A 121 -17.68 12.30 17.40
C LEU A 121 -18.16 13.62 16.81
N GLN A 122 -17.83 14.73 17.49
CA GLN A 122 -18.11 16.10 17.03
C GLN A 122 -17.62 16.36 15.59
N LYS A 123 -16.39 15.94 15.28
CA LYS A 123 -15.78 16.07 13.94
C LYS A 123 -16.20 14.97 12.97
N ARG A 124 -17.03 14.02 13.41
CA ARG A 124 -17.42 12.78 12.72
C ARG A 124 -16.26 11.92 12.21
N GLN A 125 -15.05 12.16 12.72
CA GLN A 125 -13.82 11.50 12.28
C GLN A 125 -13.04 11.07 13.51
N ASN A 126 -12.62 9.82 13.52
CA ASN A 126 -11.74 9.25 14.52
C ASN A 126 -10.43 8.83 13.84
N ARG A 127 -9.29 9.27 14.37
CA ARG A 127 -7.97 8.91 13.88
C ARG A 127 -7.24 8.10 14.94
N PHE A 128 -6.87 6.87 14.61
CA PHE A 128 -6.11 5.98 15.47
C PHE A 128 -4.70 5.78 14.89
N VAL A 129 -3.68 5.87 15.74
CA VAL A 129 -2.27 5.59 15.39
C VAL A 129 -1.80 4.41 16.20
N GLY A 130 -1.09 3.49 15.56
CA GLY A 130 -0.49 2.35 16.24
C GLY A 130 0.39 1.49 15.33
N ILE A 131 1.07 0.52 15.93
CA ILE A 131 1.83 -0.50 15.21
C ILE A 131 0.89 -1.59 14.70
N CYS A 132 1.06 -2.00 13.45
CA CYS A 132 0.35 -3.16 12.90
C CYS A 132 0.95 -4.44 13.50
N ILE A 133 0.20 -5.09 14.39
CA ILE A 133 0.65 -6.31 15.04
C ILE A 133 0.30 -7.57 14.27
N ARG A 134 -0.77 -7.52 13.46
CA ARG A 134 -1.26 -8.68 12.74
C ARG A 134 -2.05 -8.27 11.50
N ARG A 135 -1.98 -9.11 10.47
CA ARG A 135 -2.82 -9.05 9.25
C ARG A 135 -3.44 -10.42 9.03
N GLU A 136 -4.74 -10.46 8.85
CA GLU A 136 -5.50 -11.71 8.76
C GLU A 136 -6.51 -11.68 7.60
N LYS A 137 -7.04 -12.86 7.28
CA LYS A 137 -8.06 -13.10 6.25
C LYS A 137 -7.62 -12.70 4.84
N GLU A 138 -8.51 -12.89 3.88
CA GLU A 138 -8.31 -12.60 2.46
C GLU A 138 -9.53 -11.87 1.88
N GLY A 139 -9.36 -11.32 0.68
CA GLY A 139 -10.43 -10.65 -0.05
C GLY A 139 -10.95 -9.40 0.66
N LEU A 140 -12.27 -9.18 0.56
CA LEU A 140 -12.95 -8.03 1.15
C LEU A 140 -12.89 -8.00 2.69
N HIS A 141 -12.73 -9.16 3.33
CA HIS A 141 -12.68 -9.27 4.79
C HIS A 141 -11.26 -9.18 5.36
N HIS A 142 -10.26 -8.90 4.52
CA HIS A 142 -8.90 -8.74 4.99
C HIS A 142 -8.82 -7.60 6.01
N ASN A 143 -8.31 -7.93 7.19
CA ASN A 143 -8.26 -7.06 8.36
C ASN A 143 -6.84 -6.99 8.92
N PHE A 144 -6.59 -5.93 9.67
CA PHE A 144 -5.34 -5.72 10.37
C PHE A 144 -5.60 -5.10 11.73
N THR A 145 -4.78 -5.46 12.71
CA THR A 145 -4.93 -4.97 14.08
C THR A 145 -3.81 -3.98 14.37
N LEU A 146 -4.20 -2.78 14.83
CA LEU A 146 -3.28 -1.76 15.30
C LEU A 146 -3.27 -1.77 16.83
N ARG A 147 -2.07 -1.71 17.41
CA ARG A 147 -1.85 -1.58 18.86
C ARG A 147 -1.20 -0.25 19.18
N ASN A 148 -1.65 0.40 20.25
CA ASN A 148 -0.97 1.55 20.84
C ASN A 148 -1.23 1.61 22.34
N VAL A 149 -0.29 2.16 23.11
CA VAL A 149 -0.49 2.47 24.53
C VAL A 149 -0.82 3.96 24.64
N ILE A 150 -2.00 4.26 25.15
CA ILE A 150 -2.56 5.60 25.26
C ILE A 150 -2.84 5.86 26.73
N ASP A 151 -2.21 6.89 27.30
CA ASP A 151 -2.36 7.24 28.72
C ASP A 151 -2.12 6.05 29.67
N GLY A 152 -1.15 5.19 29.32
CA GLY A 152 -0.80 3.98 30.08
C GLY A 152 -1.72 2.77 29.87
N LEU A 153 -2.75 2.88 29.02
CA LEU A 153 -3.65 1.79 28.67
C LEU A 153 -3.34 1.24 27.29
N GLY A 154 -3.14 -0.08 27.19
CA GLY A 154 -2.98 -0.77 25.92
C GLY A 154 -4.32 -0.85 25.19
N VAL A 155 -4.39 -0.25 24.00
CA VAL A 155 -5.59 -0.25 23.15
C VAL A 155 -5.27 -0.96 21.84
N GLU A 156 -6.15 -1.86 21.43
CA GLU A 156 -6.09 -2.57 20.16
C GLU A 156 -7.36 -2.30 19.36
N VAL A 157 -7.18 -1.97 18.09
CA VAL A 157 -8.28 -1.72 17.17
C VAL A 157 -8.06 -2.53 15.90
N MET A 158 -9.02 -3.39 15.58
CA MET A 158 -9.06 -4.15 14.34
C MET A 158 -9.79 -3.34 13.27
N PHE A 159 -9.14 -3.16 12.12
CA PHE A 159 -9.70 -2.50 10.95
C PHE A 159 -9.83 -3.48 9.79
N GLU A 160 -10.95 -3.43 9.08
CA GLU A 160 -11.11 -4.11 7.79
C GLU A 160 -10.70 -3.14 6.68
N ILE A 161 -9.73 -3.51 5.83
CA ILE A 161 -9.16 -2.60 4.81
C ILE A 161 -10.25 -1.99 3.92
N TYR A 162 -11.24 -2.80 3.55
CA TYR A 162 -12.28 -2.44 2.60
C TYR A 162 -13.52 -1.80 3.23
N ASN A 163 -13.52 -1.54 4.53
CA ASN A 163 -14.66 -0.96 5.22
C ASN A 163 -15.03 0.42 4.61
N PRO A 164 -16.31 0.67 4.28
CA PRO A 164 -16.73 1.95 3.69
C PRO A 164 -16.56 3.15 4.63
N THR A 165 -16.50 2.89 5.94
CA THR A 165 -16.35 3.91 6.98
C THR A 165 -14.92 4.46 7.04
N ILE A 166 -13.94 3.74 6.49
CA ILE A 166 -12.54 4.21 6.42
C ILE A 166 -12.45 5.33 5.39
N LEU A 167 -11.94 6.47 5.85
CA LEU A 167 -11.72 7.67 5.04
C LEU A 167 -10.30 7.72 4.48
N LYS A 168 -9.30 7.34 5.30
CA LYS A 168 -7.88 7.39 4.92
C LYS A 168 -7.05 6.39 5.70
N ILE A 169 -6.10 5.76 5.03
CA ILE A 169 -5.07 4.91 5.63
C ILE A 169 -3.71 5.53 5.28
N GLU A 170 -2.87 5.76 6.28
CA GLU A 170 -1.54 6.33 6.11
C GLU A 170 -0.50 5.41 6.76
N THR A 171 0.58 5.13 6.03
CA THR A 171 1.77 4.49 6.60
C THR A 171 2.70 5.57 7.14
N LEU A 172 2.84 5.65 8.47
CA LEU A 172 3.71 6.64 9.11
C LEU A 172 5.18 6.17 9.11
N LEU A 173 5.42 4.90 9.39
CA LEU A 173 6.73 4.29 9.31
C LEU A 173 6.61 2.93 8.64
N LEU A 174 7.22 2.79 7.46
CA LEU A 174 7.29 1.54 6.74
C LEU A 174 8.48 0.72 7.27
N GLU A 175 8.21 -0.25 8.13
CA GLU A 175 9.18 -1.22 8.61
C GLU A 175 8.57 -2.63 8.67
N LYS A 176 9.45 -3.63 8.63
CA LYS A 176 9.14 -5.05 8.88
C LYS A 176 9.75 -5.47 10.20
N ARG A 177 9.13 -6.43 10.87
CA ARG A 177 9.74 -7.19 11.97
C ARG A 177 10.20 -8.56 11.48
N LEU A 178 10.93 -9.26 12.34
CA LEU A 178 11.37 -10.63 12.07
C LEU A 178 10.18 -11.61 12.10
N ASP A 179 9.20 -11.33 12.95
CA ASP A 179 8.00 -12.14 13.12
C ASP A 179 6.84 -11.62 12.27
N GLU A 180 5.98 -12.54 11.83
CA GLU A 180 4.77 -12.25 11.06
C GLU A 180 3.58 -11.84 11.95
N ASP A 181 3.67 -12.07 13.26
CA ASP A 181 2.65 -11.70 14.25
C ASP A 181 3.32 -11.17 15.53
N LEU A 182 2.91 -9.97 15.94
CA LEU A 182 3.45 -9.25 17.10
C LEU A 182 2.50 -9.25 18.30
N THR A 183 1.61 -10.23 18.38
CA THR A 183 0.66 -10.36 19.50
C THR A 183 1.35 -10.49 20.86
N TYR A 184 2.59 -10.96 20.89
CA TYR A 184 3.41 -10.99 22.11
C TYR A 184 3.67 -9.59 22.71
N LEU A 185 3.45 -8.50 21.96
CA LEU A 185 3.52 -7.14 22.48
C LEU A 185 2.45 -6.82 23.54
N VAL A 186 1.45 -7.70 23.71
CA VAL A 186 0.50 -7.66 24.81
C VAL A 186 1.18 -7.87 26.16
N ASP A 187 2.11 -8.82 26.22
CA ASP A 187 2.82 -9.21 27.45
C ASP A 187 4.15 -8.43 27.63
N ALA A 188 4.60 -7.76 26.58
CA ALA A 188 5.83 -6.98 26.58
C ALA A 188 5.72 -5.66 27.36
N LEU A 189 6.87 -5.03 27.61
CA LEU A 189 6.92 -3.70 28.21
C LEU A 189 6.15 -2.67 27.34
N PRO A 190 5.40 -1.74 27.96
CA PRO A 190 4.62 -0.73 27.24
C PRO A 190 5.45 0.15 26.29
N GLU A 191 6.75 0.32 26.57
CA GLU A 191 7.67 1.11 25.75
C GLU A 191 7.71 0.67 24.29
N TYR A 192 7.60 -0.64 24.02
CA TYR A 192 7.62 -1.20 22.67
C TYR A 192 6.32 -1.00 21.90
N SER A 193 5.24 -0.62 22.59
CA SER A 193 3.90 -0.42 22.02
C SER A 193 3.42 1.04 22.10
N THR A 194 4.22 1.95 22.66
CA THR A 194 3.81 3.35 22.85
C THR A 194 4.24 4.19 21.65
N PHE A 195 3.26 4.76 20.93
CA PHE A 195 3.49 5.62 19.78
C PHE A 195 2.73 6.94 19.89
N SER A 196 3.38 8.04 19.49
CA SER A 196 2.77 9.37 19.50
C SER A 196 1.69 9.49 18.43
N PHE A 197 0.52 10.02 18.80
CA PHE A 197 -0.56 10.30 17.84
C PHE A 197 -0.16 11.31 16.76
N ASN A 198 0.72 12.25 17.08
CA ASN A 198 1.14 13.32 16.16
C ASN A 198 2.42 12.95 15.39
N MET A 199 2.76 11.65 15.31
CA MET A 199 3.90 11.19 14.53
C MET A 199 3.72 11.53 13.04
N GLU A 200 4.76 12.10 12.44
CA GLU A 200 4.80 12.44 11.02
C GLU A 200 5.16 11.22 10.17
N SER A 201 4.72 11.21 8.91
CA SER A 201 5.01 10.13 7.98
C SER A 201 6.44 10.21 7.44
N THR A 202 7.21 9.14 7.60
CA THR A 202 8.55 8.96 7.02
C THR A 202 8.43 8.38 5.62
N SER A 203 8.83 9.14 4.60
CA SER A 203 8.80 8.66 3.21
C SER A 203 9.88 7.60 2.97
N HIS A 204 9.49 6.46 2.40
CA HIS A 204 10.41 5.44 1.92
C HIS A 204 10.66 5.61 0.40
N PRO A 205 11.92 5.58 -0.06
CA PRO A 205 12.25 5.74 -1.48
C PRO A 205 11.83 4.52 -2.30
N VAL A 206 11.04 4.76 -3.34
CA VAL A 206 10.53 3.74 -4.27
C VAL A 206 11.66 2.85 -4.79
N GLY A 207 11.46 1.53 -4.72
CA GLY A 207 12.37 0.51 -5.28
C GLY A 207 13.53 0.10 -4.39
N LYS A 208 13.69 0.70 -3.19
CA LYS A 208 14.57 0.12 -2.16
C LYS A 208 13.83 -1.01 -1.42
N PRO A 209 14.56 -2.01 -0.88
CA PRO A 209 13.94 -2.99 -0.01
C PRO A 209 13.39 -2.31 1.24
N VAL A 210 12.31 -2.87 1.79
CA VAL A 210 11.71 -2.41 3.04
C VAL A 210 12.66 -2.74 4.20
N PRO A 211 12.96 -1.77 5.09
CA PRO A 211 13.85 -2.02 6.22
C PRO A 211 13.24 -3.04 7.18
N VAL A 212 14.05 -3.99 7.62
CA VAL A 212 13.69 -4.97 8.66
C VAL A 212 14.32 -4.51 9.97
N ASN A 213 13.49 -4.28 10.97
CA ASN A 213 13.90 -3.90 12.31
C ASN A 213 14.22 -5.17 13.13
N PRO A 214 15.50 -5.41 13.51
CA PRO A 214 15.91 -6.61 14.22
C PRO A 214 15.71 -6.52 15.74
N LEU A 215 15.08 -5.45 16.25
CA LEU A 215 14.84 -5.26 17.68
C LEU A 215 14.06 -6.44 18.26
N LYS A 216 14.65 -7.05 19.29
CA LYS A 216 14.06 -8.14 20.08
C LYS A 216 13.38 -7.54 21.31
N VAL A 217 12.19 -8.02 21.58
CA VAL A 217 11.34 -7.61 22.71
C VAL A 217 11.34 -8.71 23.75
#